data_AF-A0A6I3CC91-F1
#
_entry.id   AF-A0A6I3CC91-F1
#
_cell.length_a   1.000
_cell.length_b   1.000
_cell.length_c   1.000
_cell.angle_alpha   90.00
_cell.angle_beta   90.00
_cell.angle_gamma   90.00
#
_symmetry.space_group_name_H-M   'P 1'
#
loop_
_entity.id
_entity.type
_entity.pdbx_description
1 polymer ?
#
loop_
_entity_poly.entity_id
_entity_poly.type
_entity_poly.pdbx_seq_one_letter_code
_entity_poly.pdbx_strand_id
1 'polypeptide(L)' 'MGDRVTSTIELDGVPVGTAGRVILANGFNWQRYRVLFANGAEHGDLDQRSIAPAGKTAKRLAKAAAKR' A
#
# COMPACT_ATOMS: atom_id res chain seq x y z
N MET A 1 11.17 4.52 -0.10
CA MET A 1 9.92 4.77 -0.87
C MET A 1 9.98 3.96 -2.16
N GLY A 2 8.83 3.48 -2.66
CA GLY A 2 8.76 2.38 -3.63
C GLY A 2 8.32 1.04 -3.03
N ASP A 3 7.64 1.10 -1.87
CA ASP A 3 7.13 -0.10 -1.19
C ASP A 3 6.07 -0.79 -2.06
N ARG A 4 6.21 -2.11 -2.19
CA ARG A 4 5.22 -2.92 -2.90
C ARG A 4 4.07 -3.23 -1.95
N VAL A 5 2.87 -2.98 -2.43
CA VAL A 5 1.63 -3.23 -1.70
C VAL A 5 0.67 -4.01 -2.57
N THR A 6 -0.41 -4.49 -1.99
CA THR A 6 -1.47 -5.20 -2.66
C THR A 6 -2.79 -4.72 -2.09
N SER A 7 -3.81 -4.49 -2.93
CA SER A 7 -5.12 -4.10 -2.41
C SER A 7 -5.71 -5.28 -1.62
N THR A 8 -6.21 -4.99 -0.43
CA THR A 8 -6.93 -5.96 0.41
C THR A 8 -8.43 -5.88 0.20
N ILE A 9 -8.90 -4.76 -0.33
CA ILE A 9 -10.28 -4.48 -0.67
C ILE A 9 -10.43 -4.26 -2.17
N GLU A 10 -11.64 -4.41 -2.65
CA GLU A 10 -12.01 -4.01 -4.00
C GLU A 10 -12.04 -2.48 -4.02
N LEU A 11 -11.23 -1.88 -4.89
CA LEU A 11 -11.28 -0.46 -5.17
C LEU A 11 -11.85 -0.25 -6.56
N ASP A 12 -12.31 0.97 -6.83
CA ASP A 12 -12.80 1.32 -8.16
C ASP A 12 -11.74 1.03 -9.23
N GLY A 13 -12.05 0.08 -10.12
CA GLY A 13 -11.15 -0.41 -11.16
C GLY A 13 -9.98 -1.28 -10.70
N VAL A 14 -9.88 -1.63 -9.41
CA VAL A 14 -8.78 -2.44 -8.85
C VAL A 14 -9.36 -3.65 -8.07
N PRO A 15 -9.28 -4.86 -8.63
CA PRO A 15 -9.70 -6.05 -7.90
C PRO A 15 -8.81 -6.31 -6.69
N VAL A 16 -9.37 -6.95 -5.66
CA VAL A 16 -8.60 -7.45 -4.50
C VAL A 16 -7.41 -8.27 -4.97
N GLY A 17 -6.26 -8.08 -4.36
CA GLY A 17 -5.04 -8.81 -4.72
C GLY A 17 -4.21 -8.14 -5.81
N THR A 18 -4.64 -6.97 -6.33
CA THR A 18 -3.85 -6.24 -7.31
C THR A 18 -2.60 -5.66 -6.68
N ALA A 19 -1.44 -6.00 -7.24
CA ALA A 19 -0.17 -5.44 -6.81
C ALA A 19 -0.06 -3.96 -7.22
N GLY A 20 0.45 -3.14 -6.31
CA GLY A 20 0.71 -1.73 -6.52
C GLY A 20 2.03 -1.28 -5.88
N ARG A 21 2.43 -0.06 -6.20
CA ARG A 21 3.61 0.59 -5.65
C ARG A 21 3.21 1.90 -4.99
N VAL A 22 3.63 2.09 -3.75
CA VAL A 22 3.45 3.36 -3.04
C VAL A 22 4.35 4.40 -3.68
N ILE A 23 3.73 5.42 -4.27
CA ILE A 23 4.41 6.55 -4.92
C ILE A 23 4.50 7.78 -4.01
N LEU A 24 3.56 7.92 -3.07
CA LEU A 24 3.56 9.01 -2.10
C LEU A 24 2.96 8.51 -0.79
N ALA A 25 3.62 8.86 0.31
CA ALA A 25 3.12 8.60 1.66
C ALA A 25 3.12 9.95 2.38
N ASN A 26 1.95 10.59 2.45
CA ASN A 26 1.78 11.85 3.17
C ASN A 26 1.20 11.56 4.55
N GLY A 27 1.77 12.16 5.60
CA GLY A 27 1.24 12.00 6.95
C GLY A 27 1.75 13.09 7.88
N PHE A 28 0.87 14.05 8.22
CA PHE A 28 1.11 15.00 9.30
C PHE A 28 0.13 14.80 10.48
N ASN A 29 -1.10 14.31 10.22
CA ASN A 29 -2.05 13.79 11.22
C ASN A 29 -2.82 12.55 10.72
N TRP A 30 -3.04 12.42 9.40
CA TRP A 30 -3.51 11.18 8.76
C TRP A 30 -2.48 10.67 7.76
N GLN A 31 -2.07 9.42 7.93
CA GLN A 31 -1.17 8.74 7.00
C GLN A 31 -1.97 8.28 5.78
N ARG A 32 -1.86 9.02 4.67
CA ARG A 32 -2.42 8.67 3.37
C ARG A 32 -1.34 8.13 2.44
N TYR A 33 -1.69 7.06 1.76
CA TYR A 33 -0.87 6.42 0.75
C TYR A 33 -1.47 6.66 -0.61
N ARG A 34 -0.62 7.08 -1.54
CA ARG A 34 -0.90 7.10 -2.97
C ARG A 34 -0.22 5.90 -3.59
N VAL A 35 -1.01 5.03 -4.17
CA VAL A 35 -0.56 3.78 -4.77
C VAL A 35 -0.90 3.80 -6.24
N LEU A 36 0.11 3.54 -7.06
CA LEU A 36 -0.06 3.24 -8.47
C LEU A 36 -0.11 1.72 -8.62
N PHE A 37 -1.26 1.21 -9.04
CA PHE A 37 -1.48 -0.21 -9.27
C PHE A 37 -0.96 -0.66 -10.63
N ALA A 38 -0.66 -1.96 -10.75
CA ALA A 38 -0.13 -2.53 -11.98
C ALA A 38 -1.11 -2.48 -13.17
N ASN A 39 -2.41 -2.32 -12.89
CA ASN A 39 -3.45 -2.10 -13.90
C ASN A 39 -3.50 -0.65 -14.43
N GLY A 40 -2.65 0.25 -13.91
CA GLY A 40 -2.63 1.66 -14.28
C GLY A 40 -3.56 2.56 -13.46
N ALA A 41 -4.34 2.00 -12.54
CA ALA A 41 -5.19 2.78 -11.63
C ALA A 41 -4.34 3.42 -10.52
N GLU A 42 -4.65 4.67 -10.18
CA GLU A 42 -4.01 5.39 -9.10
C GLU A 42 -5.05 5.73 -8.03
N HIS A 43 -4.78 5.35 -6.78
CA HIS A 43 -5.62 5.70 -5.63
C HIS A 43 -4.80 6.44 -4.58
N GLY A 44 -5.22 7.65 -4.23
CA GLY A 44 -4.55 8.55 -3.28
C GLY A 44 -5.12 8.59 -1.87
N ASP A 45 -6.27 7.94 -1.67
CA ASP A 45 -7.03 7.96 -0.43
C ASP A 45 -6.90 6.63 0.34
N LEU A 46 -5.74 5.97 0.21
CA LEU A 46 -5.52 4.65 0.79
C LEU A 46 -4.88 4.74 2.16
N ASP A 47 -5.38 3.93 3.08
CA ASP A 47 -4.86 3.74 4.43
C ASP A 47 -4.38 2.29 4.64
N GLN A 48 -3.78 1.99 5.79
CA GLN A 48 -3.26 0.64 6.09
C GLN A 48 -4.34 -0.46 6.14
N ARG A 49 -5.64 -0.13 6.21
CA ARG A 49 -6.74 -1.10 6.12
C ARG A 49 -7.05 -1.50 4.68
N SER A 50 -6.78 -0.60 3.75
CA SER A 50 -7.11 -0.74 2.33
C SER A 50 -5.99 -1.41 1.51
N ILE A 51 -4.76 -1.39 2.05
CA ILE A 51 -3.58 -1.97 1.39
C ILE A 51 -2.75 -2.81 2.35
N ALA A 52 -2.33 -3.99 1.88
CA ALA A 52 -1.38 -4.83 2.58
C ALA A 52 0.03 -4.65 1.98
N PRO A 53 1.08 -4.61 2.81
CA PRO A 53 2.45 -4.69 2.30
C PRO A 53 2.67 -6.03 1.57
N ALA A 54 3.35 -6.00 0.44
CA ALA A 54 3.55 -7.16 -0.43
C ALA A 54 5.04 -7.49 -0.62
N GLY A 55 5.37 -8.78 -0.68
CA GLY A 55 6.73 -9.26 -0.95
C GLY A 55 7.78 -8.81 0.07
N LYS A 56 8.89 -8.21 -0.40
CA LYS A 56 10.00 -7.76 0.46
C LYS A 56 9.59 -6.66 1.45
N THR A 57 8.63 -5.85 1.07
CA THR A 57 8.06 -4.79 1.90
C THR A 57 7.36 -5.38 3.13
N ALA A 58 6.56 -6.44 2.97
CA ALA A 58 5.93 -7.17 4.08
C ALA A 58 6.97 -7.72 5.06
N LYS A 59 8.04 -8.32 4.53
CA LYS A 59 9.16 -8.82 5.36
C LYS A 59 9.88 -7.71 6.12
N ARG A 60 10.08 -6.53 5.53
CA ARG A 60 10.68 -5.37 6.21
C ARG A 60 9.76 -4.82 7.29
N LEU A 61 8.47 -4.66 7.00
CA LEU A 61 7.50 -4.12 7.95
C LEU A 61 7.30 -5.08 9.14
N ALA A 62 7.21 -6.39 8.90
CA ALA A 62 7.15 -7.41 9.95
C ALA A 62 8.40 -7.40 10.83
N LYS A 63 9.60 -7.25 10.24
CA LYS A 63 10.84 -7.10 11.02
C LYS A 63 10.88 -5.80 11.83
N ALA A 64 10.34 -4.71 11.30
CA ALA A 64 10.26 -3.43 12.02
C ALA A 64 9.26 -3.48 13.18
N ALA A 65 8.13 -4.17 13.01
CA ALA A 65 7.13 -4.39 14.06
C ALA A 65 7.63 -5.35 15.16
N ALA A 66 8.43 -6.36 14.81
CA ALA A 66 9.01 -7.32 15.75
C ALA A 66 10.19 -6.77 16.59
N LYS A 67 10.67 -5.55 16.29
CA LYS A 67 11.78 -4.90 17.02
C LYS A 67 11.28 -3.93 18.10
N ARG A 68 10.03 -4.07 18.52
CA ARG A 68 9.38 -3.22 19.51
C ARG A 68 9.17 -3.97 20.81
#